data_AF-A0A2S7TWC6-F1
#
_entry.id   AF-A0A2S7TWC6-F1
#
_cell.length_a   1.000
_cell.length_b   1.000
_cell.length_c   1.000
_cell.angle_alpha   90.00
_cell.angle_beta   90.00
_cell.angle_gamma   90.00
#
_symmetry.space_group_name_H-M   'P 1'
#
loop_
_entity.id
_entity.type
_entity.pdbx_description
1 polymer ?
#
loop_
_entity_poly.entity_id
_entity_poly.type
_entity_poly.pdbx_seq_one_letter_code
_entity_poly.pdbx_strand_id
1 'polypeptide(L)'
;MVVFDKPAKTYASKYYAEQLIRSSGSVSLNFSEFAGAGTEKDKINKLRISLKEIKECNNNLKIQLKAGLSNKDQLTKLQDEAEQIIRILVAIINKR
;
A
#
# COMPACT_ATOMS: atom_id res chain seq x y z
N MET A 1 -3.00 -1.87 11.93
CA MET A 1 -1.93 -2.78 11.46
C MET A 1 -2.54 -4.16 11.24
N VAL A 2 -2.52 -4.69 10.02
CA VAL A 2 -3.08 -6.02 9.72
C VAL A 2 -2.13 -7.07 10.29
N VAL A 3 -2.66 -7.93 11.15
CA VAL A 3 -1.93 -9.06 11.71
C VAL A 3 -2.24 -10.28 10.84
N PHE A 4 -1.27 -10.71 10.03
CA PHE A 4 -1.34 -11.93 9.23
C PHE A 4 -0.92 -13.15 10.06
N ASP A 5 -1.66 -13.43 11.14
CA ASP A 5 -1.37 -14.52 12.10
C ASP A 5 -2.24 -15.77 11.85
N LYS A 6 -2.93 -15.84 10.70
CA LYS A 6 -3.71 -17.01 10.32
C LYS A 6 -3.15 -17.63 9.05
N PRO A 7 -2.90 -18.95 9.02
CA PRO A 7 -2.42 -19.61 7.81
C PRO A 7 -3.45 -19.42 6.70
N ALA A 8 -3.00 -18.87 5.57
CA ALA A 8 -3.82 -18.72 4.39
C ALA A 8 -4.29 -20.10 3.91
N LYS A 9 -5.62 -20.29 3.88
CA LYS A 9 -6.25 -21.59 3.57
C LYS A 9 -6.12 -22.00 2.11
N THR A 10 -5.76 -21.07 1.22
CA THR A 10 -5.67 -21.29 -0.23
C THR A 10 -4.41 -20.63 -0.80
N TYR A 11 -3.93 -21.13 -1.95
CA TYR A 11 -2.84 -20.50 -2.70
C TYR A 11 -3.13 -19.02 -3.00
N ALA A 12 -4.34 -18.70 -3.44
CA ALA A 12 -4.75 -17.33 -3.73
C ALA A 12 -4.66 -16.44 -2.48
N SER A 13 -5.20 -16.87 -1.34
CA SER A 13 -5.13 -16.11 -0.09
C SER A 13 -3.67 -15.87 0.35
N LYS A 14 -2.78 -16.85 0.17
CA LYS A 14 -1.36 -16.71 0.51
C LYS A 14 -0.65 -15.73 -0.41
N TYR A 15 -0.82 -15.91 -1.72
CA TYR A 15 -0.22 -15.06 -2.75
C TYR A 15 -0.60 -13.59 -2.58
N TYR A 16 -1.89 -13.30 -2.41
CA TYR A 16 -2.35 -11.91 -2.24
C TYR A 16 -1.92 -11.32 -0.90
N ALA A 17 -1.84 -12.11 0.17
CA ALA A 17 -1.32 -11.66 1.45
C ALA A 17 0.17 -11.27 1.35
N GLU A 18 1.01 -12.09 0.73
CA GLU A 18 2.43 -11.81 0.52
C GLU A 18 2.64 -10.53 -0.31
N GLN A 19 1.86 -10.36 -1.39
CA GLN A 19 1.88 -9.13 -2.18
C GLN A 19 1.44 -7.90 -1.38
N LEU A 20 0.44 -8.03 -0.50
CA LEU A 20 -0.03 -6.94 0.34
C LEU A 20 1.05 -6.52 1.34
N ILE A 21 1.71 -7.48 1.99
CA ILE A 21 2.80 -7.22 2.94
C ILE A 21 3.96 -6.51 2.23
N ARG A 22 4.36 -7.01 1.06
CA ARG A 22 5.46 -6.42 0.28
C ARG A 22 5.16 -4.99 -0.13
N SER A 23 4.01 -4.74 -0.75
CA SER A 23 3.65 -3.41 -1.26
C SER A 23 3.44 -2.41 -0.12
N SER A 24 2.73 -2.77 0.95
CA SER A 24 2.53 -1.89 2.10
C SER A 24 3.84 -1.56 2.84
N GLY A 25 4.73 -2.53 3.01
CA GLY A 25 6.07 -2.29 3.57
C GLY A 25 6.90 -1.35 2.70
N SER A 26 6.86 -1.55 1.38
CA SER A 26 7.59 -0.72 0.41
C SER A 26 7.17 0.76 0.45
N VAL A 27 5.87 1.03 0.68
CA VAL A 27 5.36 2.42 0.85
C VAL A 27 6.06 3.11 2.02
N SER A 28 6.12 2.45 3.18
CA SER A 28 6.72 2.98 4.40
C SER A 28 8.23 3.21 4.23
N LEU A 29 8.94 2.23 3.67
CA LEU A 29 10.37 2.33 3.41
C LEU A 29 10.70 3.50 2.47
N ASN A 30 10.05 3.60 1.32
CA ASN A 30 10.31 4.70 0.37
C ASN A 30 9.90 6.07 0.94
N PHE A 31 8.86 6.13 1.77
CA PHE A 31 8.46 7.38 2.42
C PHE A 31 9.48 7.82 3.48
N SER A 32 10.08 6.88 4.20
CA SER A 32 11.18 7.17 5.14
C SER A 32 12.42 7.70 4.41
N GLU A 33 12.75 7.14 3.24
CA GLU A 33 13.84 7.64 2.41
C GLU A 33 13.57 9.04 1.84
N PHE A 34 12.32 9.34 1.49
CA PHE A 34 11.91 10.70 1.12
C PHE A 34 12.25 11.73 2.23
N ALA A 35 12.04 11.38 3.50
CA ALA A 35 12.33 12.29 4.61
C ALA A 35 13.82 12.60 4.77
N GLY A 36 14.71 11.68 4.38
CA GLY A 36 16.17 11.84 4.41
C GLY A 36 16.80 12.32 3.10
N ALA A 37 16.02 12.45 2.02
CA ALA A 37 16.55 12.78 0.70
C ALA A 37 17.08 14.23 0.61
N GLY A 38 18.32 14.38 0.13
CA GLY A 38 19.04 15.66 0.10
C GLY A 38 18.68 16.60 -1.06
N THR A 39 17.91 16.13 -2.06
CA THR A 39 17.52 16.95 -3.22
C THR A 39 16.03 16.82 -3.52
N GLU A 40 15.43 17.86 -4.10
CA GLU A 40 13.99 17.83 -4.47
C GLU A 40 13.69 16.78 -5.54
N LYS A 41 14.62 16.57 -6.49
CA LYS A 41 14.49 15.52 -7.50
C LYS A 41 14.38 14.13 -6.87
N ASP A 42 15.24 13.83 -5.89
CA ASP A 42 15.21 12.54 -5.20
C ASP A 42 13.97 12.42 -4.31
N LYS A 43 13.59 13.47 -3.57
CA LYS A 43 12.33 13.51 -2.80
C LYS A 43 11.12 13.16 -3.65
N ILE A 44 10.95 13.81 -4.81
CA ILE A 44 9.83 13.54 -5.73
C ILE A 44 9.89 12.10 -6.25
N ASN A 45 11.09 11.61 -6.57
CA ASN A 45 11.27 10.22 -7.03
C ASN A 45 10.82 9.20 -5.97
N LYS A 46 11.25 9.35 -4.71
CA LYS A 46 10.85 8.49 -3.59
C LYS A 46 9.34 8.53 -3.34
N LEU A 47 8.73 9.72 -3.37
CA LEU A 47 7.27 9.87 -3.25
C LEU A 47 6.51 9.17 -4.39
N ARG A 48 7.04 9.22 -5.63
CA ARG A 48 6.44 8.51 -6.78
C ARG A 48 6.54 7.00 -6.63
N ILE A 49 7.63 6.48 -6.06
CA ILE A 49 7.74 5.05 -5.73
C ILE A 49 6.71 4.67 -4.66
N SER A 50 6.62 5.40 -3.55
CA SER A 50 5.58 5.19 -2.53
C SER A 50 4.18 5.22 -3.14
N LEU A 51 3.90 6.16 -4.05
CA LEU A 51 2.61 6.28 -4.73
C LEU A 51 2.31 5.06 -5.63
N LYS A 52 3.31 4.51 -6.32
CA LYS A 52 3.17 3.30 -7.12
C LYS A 52 2.81 2.09 -6.24
N GLU A 53 3.54 1.90 -5.14
CA GLU A 53 3.38 0.76 -4.25
C GLU A 53 2.04 0.79 -3.50
N ILE A 54 1.57 1.96 -3.06
CA ILE A 54 0.25 2.06 -2.41
C ILE A 54 -0.90 1.82 -3.41
N LYS A 55 -0.73 2.17 -4.69
CA LYS A 55 -1.70 1.85 -5.74
C LYS A 55 -1.75 0.34 -6.00
N GLU A 56 -0.61 -0.33 -5.98
CA GLU A 56 -0.56 -1.79 -6.06
C GLU A 56 -1.26 -2.44 -4.85
N CYS A 57 -0.95 -1.97 -3.64
CA CYS A 57 -1.60 -2.40 -2.41
C CYS A 57 -3.13 -2.23 -2.49
N ASN A 58 -3.62 -1.06 -2.93
CA ASN A 58 -5.04 -0.79 -3.09
C ASN A 58 -5.70 -1.73 -4.12
N ASN A 59 -5.03 -1.98 -5.25
CA ASN A 59 -5.54 -2.92 -6.25
C ASN A 59 -5.63 -4.35 -5.71
N ASN A 60 -4.64 -4.78 -4.91
CA ASN A 60 -4.66 -6.07 -4.25
C ASN A 60 -5.85 -6.18 -3.27
N LEU A 61 -6.09 -5.16 -2.44
CA LEU A 61 -7.27 -5.10 -1.55
C LEU A 61 -8.58 -5.23 -2.32
N LYS A 62 -8.71 -4.55 -3.47
CA LYS A 62 -9.89 -4.65 -4.35
C LYS A 62 -10.08 -6.06 -4.91
N ILE A 63 -9.01 -6.74 -5.28
CA ILE A 63 -9.08 -8.13 -5.76
C ILE A 63 -9.52 -9.05 -4.63
N GLN A 64 -8.90 -8.96 -3.45
CA GLN A 64 -9.28 -9.77 -2.29
C GLN A 64 -10.74 -9.55 -1.87
N LEU A 65 -11.21 -8.31 -1.94
CA LEU A 65 -12.59 -7.94 -1.62
C LEU A 65 -13.59 -8.58 -2.60
N LYS A 66 -13.31 -8.49 -3.90
CA LYS A 66 -14.15 -9.08 -4.96
C LYS A 66 -14.15 -10.61 -4.94
N ALA A 67 -13.01 -11.21 -4.61
CA ALA A 67 -12.84 -12.65 -4.54
C ALA A 67 -13.27 -13.26 -3.19
N GLY A 68 -13.71 -12.43 -2.22
CA GLY A 68 -14.15 -12.90 -0.90
C GLY A 68 -13.04 -13.62 -0.11
N LEU A 69 -11.77 -13.25 -0.32
CA LEU A 69 -10.62 -13.97 0.24
C LEU A 69 -10.35 -13.67 1.72
N SER A 70 -10.96 -12.60 2.26
CA SER A 70 -10.81 -12.18 3.65
C SER A 70 -12.05 -11.43 4.13
N ASN A 71 -12.04 -10.98 5.38
CA ASN A 71 -13.14 -10.25 5.99
C ASN A 71 -13.43 -8.94 5.23
N LYS A 72 -14.67 -8.81 4.74
CA LYS A 72 -15.13 -7.67 3.93
C LYS A 72 -14.93 -6.33 4.64
N ASP A 73 -15.35 -6.22 5.89
CA ASP A 73 -15.30 -4.97 6.65
C ASP A 73 -13.86 -4.51 6.89
N GLN A 74 -12.95 -5.45 7.17
CA GLN A 74 -11.52 -5.16 7.29
C GLN A 74 -10.93 -4.70 5.96
N LEU A 75 -11.21 -5.40 4.86
CA LEU A 75 -10.70 -5.03 3.54
C LEU A 75 -11.22 -3.66 3.09
N THR A 76 -12.49 -3.35 3.34
CA THR A 76 -13.07 -2.04 3.00
C THR A 76 -12.42 -0.91 3.80
N LYS A 77 -12.16 -1.11 5.10
CA LYS A 77 -11.43 -0.12 5.93
C LYS A 77 -10.02 0.12 5.40
N LEU A 78 -9.28 -0.95 5.12
CA LEU A 78 -7.92 -0.86 4.58
C LEU A 78 -7.89 -0.20 3.20
N GLN A 79 -8.90 -0.45 2.37
CA GLN A 79 -9.02 0.18 1.06
C GLN A 79 -9.19 1.70 1.19
N ASP A 80 -10.06 2.15 2.11
CA ASP A 80 -10.24 3.58 2.36
C ASP A 80 -8.94 4.23 2.89
N GLU A 81 -8.25 3.58 3.84
CA GLU A 81 -6.93 4.04 4.32
C GLU A 81 -5.91 4.16 3.17
N ALA A 82 -5.84 3.16 2.28
CA ALA A 82 -4.94 3.20 1.12
C ALA A 82 -5.29 4.35 0.16
N GLU A 83 -6.58 4.64 -0.05
CA GLU A 83 -7.04 5.76 -0.86
C GLU A 83 -6.73 7.12 -0.22
N GLN A 84 -6.83 7.24 1.10
CA GLN A 84 -6.42 8.42 1.84
C GLN A 84 -4.91 8.66 1.68
N ILE A 85 -4.07 7.62 1.82
CA ILE A 85 -2.62 7.73 1.61
C ILE A 85 -2.29 8.16 0.18
N ILE A 86 -2.99 7.61 -0.83
CA ILE A 86 -2.83 8.04 -2.23
C ILE A 86 -3.08 9.54 -2.37
N ARG A 87 -4.19 10.05 -1.79
CA ARG A 87 -4.53 11.48 -1.85
C ARG A 87 -3.47 12.34 -1.18
N ILE A 88 -2.95 11.92 -0.03
CA ILE A 88 -1.89 12.62 0.70
C ILE A 88 -0.61 12.68 -0.14
N LEU A 89 -0.16 11.55 -0.69
CA LEU A 89 1.06 11.50 -1.51
C LEU A 89 0.94 12.38 -2.76
N VAL A 90 -0.20 12.34 -3.45
CA VAL A 90 -0.47 13.20 -4.61
C VAL A 90 -0.44 14.68 -4.21
N ALA A 91 -1.06 15.05 -3.09
CA ALA A 91 -1.06 16.42 -2.60
C ALA A 91 0.35 16.93 -2.25
N ILE A 92 1.21 16.07 -1.66
CA ILE A 92 2.61 16.42 -1.37
C ILE A 92 3.40 16.61 -2.67
N ILE A 93 3.23 15.70 -3.64
CA ILE A 93 3.91 15.79 -4.94
C ILE A 93 3.51 17.07 -5.68
N ASN A 94 2.23 17.43 -5.68
CA ASN A 94 1.74 18.62 -6.40
C ASN A 94 2.11 19.96 -5.74
N LYS A 95 2.50 19.94 -4.46
CA LYS A 95 2.94 21.14 -3.73
C LYS A 95 4.45 21.42 -3.88
N ARG A 96 5.19 20.54 -4.57
CA ARG A 96 6.64 20.64 -4.77
C ARG A 96 6.98 20.98 -6.21
#